data_AF-A0A2H9PXY4-F1
#
_entry.id   AF-A0A2H9PXY4-F1
#
_cell.length_a   1.000
_cell.length_b   1.000
_cell.length_c   1.000
_cell.angle_alpha   90.00
_cell.angle_beta   90.00
_cell.angle_gamma   90.00
#
_symmetry.space_group_name_H-M   'P 1'
#
loop_
_entity.id
_entity.type
_entity.pdbx_description
1 polymer ?
#
loop_
_entity_poly.entity_id
_entity_poly.type
_entity_poly.pdbx_seq_one_letter_code
_entity_poly.pdbx_strand_id
1 'polypeptide(L)'
;MLPRWHIVFGFLFTAVVWLASPDLNIIYVLTLFFSTFLIDVDHYVIFVKRNKNYSLNKAFNYFLKLKKKGDRKKDSIFIFHTVEFHILVALLSFFHIIFLFVFIGMVFHSLLDIFTMIKEKSLQNREFFLISWIARNRN
;
A
#
# COMPACT_ATOMS: atom_id res chain seq x y z
N MET A 1 4.98 -1.02 -6.27
CA MET A 1 5.53 -2.20 -6.98
C MET A 1 4.33 -2.87 -7.66
N LEU A 2 4.41 -4.07 -8.25
CA LEU A 2 3.16 -4.74 -8.69
C LEU A 2 2.57 -5.52 -7.49
N PRO A 3 1.23 -5.57 -7.31
CA PRO A 3 0.57 -6.25 -6.19
C PRO A 3 1.07 -7.68 -5.94
N ARG A 4 1.34 -8.44 -7.00
CA ARG A 4 1.88 -9.81 -6.90
C ARG A 4 3.17 -9.92 -6.09
N TRP A 5 4.03 -8.90 -6.15
CA TRP A 5 5.28 -8.91 -5.40
C TRP A 5 5.07 -8.53 -3.93
N HIS A 6 4.07 -7.69 -3.62
CA HIS A 6 3.70 -7.41 -2.24
C HIS A 6 3.18 -8.67 -1.54
N ILE A 7 2.45 -9.53 -2.26
CA ILE A 7 2.03 -10.85 -1.75
C ILE A 7 3.26 -11.73 -1.45
N VAL A 8 4.19 -11.87 -2.41
CA VAL A 8 5.37 -12.72 -2.24
C VAL A 8 6.27 -12.23 -1.11
N PHE A 9 6.67 -10.96 -1.12
CA PHE A 9 7.52 -10.41 -0.06
C PHE A 9 6.79 -10.33 1.28
N GLY A 10 5.47 -10.07 1.27
CA GLY A 10 4.63 -10.09 2.46
C GLY A 10 4.57 -11.46 3.10
N PHE A 11 4.44 -12.52 2.30
CA PHE A 11 4.50 -13.90 2.79
C PHE A 11 5.86 -14.19 3.42
N LEU A 12 6.97 -13.87 2.73
CA LEU A 12 8.32 -14.08 3.26
C LEU A 12 8.56 -13.32 4.56
N PHE A 13 8.16 -12.05 4.62
CA PHE A 13 8.28 -11.23 5.81
C PHE A 13 7.46 -11.80 6.97
N THR A 14 6.21 -12.17 6.72
CA THR A 14 5.35 -12.76 7.76
C THR A 14 5.89 -14.11 8.24
N ALA A 15 6.42 -14.93 7.34
CA ALA A 15 7.05 -16.20 7.69
C ALA A 15 8.27 -15.99 8.61
N VAL A 16 9.11 -15.00 8.32
CA VAL A 16 10.26 -14.64 9.19
C VAL A 16 9.77 -14.19 10.57
N VAL A 17 8.73 -13.34 10.63
CA VAL A 17 8.14 -12.89 11.90
C VAL A 17 7.57 -14.07 12.70
N TRP A 18 6.87 -15.00 12.04
CA TRP A 18 6.31 -16.16 12.70
C TRP A 18 7.40 -17.13 13.20
N LEU A 19 8.46 -17.36 12.43
CA LEU A 19 9.60 -18.18 12.87
C LEU A 19 10.36 -17.55 14.04
N ALA A 20 10.45 -16.22 14.09
CA ALA A 20 11.07 -15.50 15.19
C ALA A 20 10.17 -15.39 16.44
N SER A 21 8.87 -15.64 16.30
CA SER A 21 7.89 -15.53 17.39
C SER A 21 6.79 -16.59 17.19
N PRO A 22 7.09 -17.88 17.39
CA PRO A 22 6.19 -18.97 17.05
C PRO A 22 4.91 -18.99 17.91
N ASP A 23 4.96 -18.42 19.12
CA ASP A 23 3.83 -18.32 20.05
C ASP A 23 2.84 -17.19 19.67
N LEU A 24 3.12 -16.44 18.59
CA LEU A 24 2.24 -15.37 18.15
C LEU A 24 0.89 -15.92 17.67
N ASN A 25 -0.19 -15.32 18.16
CA ASN A 25 -1.55 -15.72 17.76
C ASN A 25 -1.69 -15.65 16.23
N ILE A 26 -2.21 -16.73 15.64
CA ILE A 26 -2.38 -16.86 14.18
C ILE A 26 -3.19 -15.72 13.56
N ILE A 27 -4.14 -15.13 14.29
CA ILE A 27 -4.92 -13.98 13.82
C ILE A 27 -3.99 -12.78 13.58
N TYR A 28 -2.98 -12.55 14.42
CA TYR A 28 -2.01 -11.48 14.24
C TYR A 28 -1.06 -11.73 13.08
N VAL A 29 -0.61 -12.99 12.91
CA VAL A 29 0.21 -13.42 11.77
C VAL A 29 -0.55 -13.19 10.46
N LEU A 30 -1.81 -13.64 10.38
CA LEU A 30 -2.65 -13.44 9.20
C LEU A 30 -2.95 -11.96 8.96
N THR A 31 -3.23 -11.18 10.02
CA THR A 31 -3.45 -9.73 9.93
C THR A 31 -2.23 -9.04 9.32
N LEU A 32 -1.03 -9.40 9.79
CA LEU A 32 0.24 -8.89 9.25
C LEU A 32 0.40 -9.23 7.77
N PHE A 33 0.17 -10.50 7.40
CA PHE A 33 0.28 -10.93 6.00
C PHE A 33 -0.72 -10.21 5.09
N PHE A 34 -1.99 -10.14 5.49
CA PHE A 34 -3.00 -9.48 4.68
C PHE A 34 -2.74 -7.97 4.57
N SER A 35 -2.29 -7.33 5.64
CA SER A 35 -1.98 -5.90 5.61
C SER A 35 -0.81 -5.59 4.67
N THR A 36 0.12 -6.51 4.37
CA THR A 36 1.21 -6.22 3.43
C THR A 36 0.77 -6.01 1.98
N PHE A 37 -0.46 -6.39 1.59
CA PHE A 37 -0.91 -6.24 0.20
C PHE A 37 -2.35 -5.72 0.05
N LEU A 38 -3.21 -5.83 1.06
CA LEU A 38 -4.58 -5.28 0.98
C LEU A 38 -4.61 -3.74 0.89
N ILE A 39 -3.51 -3.07 1.21
CA ILE A 39 -3.35 -1.62 1.06
C ILE A 39 -3.46 -1.21 -0.42
N ASP A 40 -3.06 -2.08 -1.36
CA ASP A 40 -3.21 -1.84 -2.80
C ASP A 40 -4.67 -1.77 -3.27
N VAL A 41 -5.65 -2.09 -2.43
CA VAL A 41 -7.07 -1.97 -2.77
C VAL A 41 -7.44 -0.55 -3.19
N ASP A 42 -6.76 0.48 -2.68
CA ASP A 42 -7.00 1.86 -3.09
C ASP A 42 -6.69 2.09 -4.60
N HIS A 43 -5.73 1.38 -5.17
CA HIS A 43 -5.44 1.40 -6.60
C HIS A 43 -6.63 0.84 -7.40
N TYR A 44 -7.19 -0.27 -6.94
CA TYR A 44 -8.37 -0.85 -7.58
C TYR A 44 -9.55 0.12 -7.51
N VAL A 45 -9.81 0.75 -6.35
CA VAL A 45 -10.86 1.76 -6.19
C VAL A 45 -10.66 2.93 -7.15
N ILE A 46 -9.44 3.44 -7.30
CA ILE A 46 -9.12 4.52 -8.25
C ILE A 46 -9.38 4.09 -9.69
N PHE A 47 -8.98 2.87 -10.05
CA PHE A 47 -9.26 2.31 -11.38
C PHE A 47 -10.76 2.25 -11.66
N VAL A 48 -11.55 1.70 -10.74
CA VAL A 48 -13.01 1.59 -10.86
C VAL A 48 -13.63 2.98 -11.00
N LYS A 49 -13.21 3.94 -10.18
CA LYS A 49 -13.72 5.32 -10.22
C LYS A 49 -13.49 6.00 -11.58
N ARG A 50 -12.30 5.80 -12.16
CA ARG A 50 -11.87 6.44 -13.42
C ARG A 50 -12.42 5.74 -14.66
N ASN A 51 -12.42 4.42 -14.67
CA ASN A 51 -12.71 3.63 -15.87
C ASN A 51 -14.12 3.02 -15.84
N LYS A 52 -14.85 3.16 -14.73
CA LYS A 52 -16.18 2.56 -14.51
C LYS A 52 -16.21 1.06 -14.83
N ASN A 53 -15.11 0.38 -14.49
CA ASN A 53 -14.89 -1.02 -14.80
C ASN A 53 -14.46 -1.79 -13.55
N TYR A 54 -15.10 -2.93 -13.30
CA TYR A 54 -14.89 -3.76 -12.10
C TYR A 54 -13.98 -4.97 -12.34
N SER A 55 -13.37 -5.09 -13.52
CA SER A 55 -12.47 -6.21 -13.80
C SER A 55 -11.10 -5.97 -13.17
N LEU A 56 -10.73 -6.84 -12.22
CA LEU A 56 -9.40 -6.85 -11.59
C LEU A 56 -8.28 -6.99 -12.63
N ASN A 57 -8.47 -7.84 -13.64
CA ASN A 57 -7.50 -8.01 -14.73
C ASN A 57 -7.30 -6.71 -15.52
N LYS A 58 -8.39 -5.97 -15.79
CA LYS A 58 -8.28 -4.66 -16.46
C LYS A 58 -7.63 -3.62 -15.56
N ALA A 59 -7.89 -3.64 -14.25
CA ALA A 59 -7.24 -2.76 -13.28
C ALA A 59 -5.73 -2.98 -13.24
N PHE A 60 -5.30 -4.24 -13.14
CA PHE A 60 -3.89 -4.60 -13.15
C PHE A 60 -3.20 -4.15 -14.46
N ASN A 61 -3.82 -4.44 -15.61
CA ASN A 61 -3.29 -4.05 -16.91
C ASN A 61 -3.24 -2.53 -17.10
N TYR A 62 -4.18 -1.78 -16.53
CA TYR A 62 -4.19 -0.32 -16.55
C TYR A 62 -2.95 0.25 -15.85
N PHE A 63 -2.68 -0.16 -14.60
CA PHE A 63 -1.51 0.32 -13.87
C PHE A 63 -0.18 -0.19 -14.46
N LEU A 64 -0.18 -1.40 -15.03
CA LEU A 64 0.99 -1.90 -15.76
C LEU A 64 1.33 -1.04 -16.99
N LYS A 65 0.30 -0.62 -17.75
CA LYS A 65 0.47 0.29 -18.91
C LYS A 65 0.93 1.67 -18.48
N LEU A 66 0.34 2.25 -17.43
CA LEU A 66 0.77 3.54 -16.88
C LEU A 66 2.24 3.50 -16.44
N LYS A 67 2.63 2.44 -15.74
CA LYS A 67 4.03 2.23 -15.32
C LYS A 67 4.98 2.19 -16.53
N LYS A 68 4.63 1.45 -17.59
CA LYS A 68 5.46 1.34 -18.81
C LYS A 68 5.59 2.67 -19.56
N LYS A 69 4.55 3.50 -19.57
CA LYS A 69 4.56 4.80 -20.26
C LYS A 69 5.34 5.87 -19.50
N GLY A 70 5.75 5.62 -18.24
CA GLY A 70 6.30 6.66 -17.37
C GLY A 70 5.27 7.70 -16.93
N ASP A 71 4.01 7.52 -17.34
CA ASP A 71 2.92 8.48 -17.15
C ASP A 71 2.29 8.25 -15.77
N ARG A 72 3.04 8.63 -14.73
CA ARG A 72 2.55 8.73 -13.36
C ARG A 72 2.23 10.19 -13.09
N LYS A 73 1.18 10.72 -13.72
CA LYS A 73 0.64 12.01 -13.28
C LYS A 73 0.27 11.94 -11.81
N LYS A 74 0.56 13.02 -11.08
CA LYS A 74 0.26 13.21 -9.65
C LYS A 74 -1.24 13.31 -9.32
N ASP A 75 -2.11 12.96 -10.26
CA ASP A 75 -3.52 13.28 -10.22
C ASP A 75 -4.32 12.32 -9.32
N SER A 76 -3.74 11.21 -8.88
CA SER A 76 -4.39 10.22 -8.01
C SER A 76 -3.70 10.13 -6.68
N ILE A 77 -4.49 10.31 -5.62
CA ILE A 77 -4.07 10.00 -4.26
C ILE A 77 -4.46 8.58 -3.88
N PHE A 78 -3.50 7.85 -3.33
CA PHE A 78 -3.67 6.52 -2.78
C PHE A 78 -3.75 6.66 -1.26
N ILE A 79 -4.97 6.74 -0.72
CA ILE A 79 -5.23 7.14 0.67
C ILE A 79 -4.46 6.24 1.65
N PHE A 80 -4.44 4.92 1.41
CA PHE A 80 -3.81 3.97 2.32
C PHE A 80 -2.28 4.06 2.32
N HIS A 81 -1.72 4.72 1.31
CA HIS A 81 -0.29 4.96 1.16
C HIS A 81 0.16 6.34 1.66
N THR A 82 -0.77 7.13 2.19
CA THR A 82 -0.42 8.44 2.75
C THR A 82 0.15 8.33 4.15
N VAL A 83 1.04 9.27 4.49
CA VAL A 83 1.65 9.35 5.82
C VAL A 83 0.59 9.59 6.89
N GLU A 84 -0.42 10.41 6.60
CA GLU A 84 -1.52 10.70 7.52
C GLU A 84 -2.33 9.44 7.85
N PHE A 85 -2.61 8.59 6.86
CA PHE A 85 -3.31 7.33 7.11
C PHE A 85 -2.44 6.33 7.89
N HIS A 86 -1.13 6.29 7.65
CA HIS A 86 -0.20 5.50 8.47
C HIS A 86 -0.18 5.96 9.93
N ILE A 87 -0.12 7.28 10.16
CA ILE A 87 -0.18 7.86 11.51
C ILE A 87 -1.51 7.50 12.19
N LEU A 88 -2.63 7.58 11.48
CA LEU A 88 -3.92 7.18 12.02
C LEU A 88 -3.92 5.71 12.49
N VAL A 89 -3.44 4.78 11.66
CA VAL A 89 -3.38 3.35 12.02
C VAL A 89 -2.40 3.11 13.17
N ALA A 90 -1.26 3.83 13.20
CA ALA A 90 -0.33 3.79 14.32
C ALA A 90 -1.00 4.26 15.62
N LEU A 91 -1.78 5.34 15.59
CA LEU A 91 -2.52 5.82 16.75
C LEU A 91 -3.58 4.81 17.21
N LEU A 92 -4.25 4.13 16.29
CA LEU A 92 -5.21 3.06 16.61
C LEU A 92 -4.54 1.85 17.29
N SER A 93 -3.24 1.63 17.06
CA SER A 93 -2.49 0.55 17.70
C SER A 93 -2.38 0.68 19.22
N PHE A 94 -2.50 1.89 19.77
CA PHE A 94 -2.56 2.11 21.22
C PHE A 94 -3.88 1.64 21.84
N PHE A 95 -4.93 1.49 21.05
CA PHE A 95 -6.25 1.04 21.52
C PHE A 95 -6.47 -0.45 21.31
N HIS A 96 -5.90 -1.04 20.24
CA HIS A 96 -6.02 -2.46 19.98
C HIS A 96 -4.82 -3.01 19.21
N ILE A 97 -4.22 -4.09 19.73
CA ILE A 97 -2.98 -4.67 19.21
C ILE A 97 -3.07 -5.12 17.74
N ILE A 98 -4.28 -5.48 17.26
CA ILE A 98 -4.48 -5.82 15.84
C ILE A 98 -4.01 -4.71 14.90
N PHE A 99 -4.21 -3.43 15.28
CA PHE A 99 -3.78 -2.30 14.45
C PHE A 99 -2.27 -2.13 14.45
N LEU A 100 -1.54 -2.65 15.44
CA LEU A 100 -0.09 -2.71 15.39
C LEU A 100 0.37 -3.61 14.23
N PHE A 101 -0.22 -4.79 14.08
CA PHE A 101 0.09 -5.71 12.98
C PHE A 101 -0.35 -5.17 11.62
N VAL A 102 -1.48 -4.46 11.56
CA VAL A 102 -1.86 -3.70 10.36
C VAL A 102 -0.80 -2.66 10.02
N PHE A 103 -0.40 -1.84 11.00
CA PHE A 103 0.59 -0.79 10.82
C PHE A 103 1.96 -1.33 10.37
N ILE A 104 2.46 -2.40 10.99
CA ILE A 104 3.74 -3.02 10.61
C ILE A 104 3.68 -3.50 9.16
N GLY A 105 2.61 -4.18 8.74
CA GLY A 105 2.48 -4.60 7.35
C GLY A 105 2.31 -3.43 6.37
N MET A 106 1.68 -2.33 6.80
CA MET A 106 1.63 -1.08 6.04
C MET A 106 2.99 -0.44 5.83
N VAL A 107 3.77 -0.32 6.90
CA VAL A 107 5.14 0.20 6.80
C VAL A 107 5.97 -0.68 5.87
N PHE A 108 5.90 -2.01 6.03
CA PHE A 108 6.62 -2.93 5.17
C PHE A 108 6.21 -2.77 3.69
N HIS A 109 4.91 -2.71 3.40
CA HIS A 109 4.40 -2.45 2.06
C HIS A 109 4.97 -1.15 1.48
N SER A 110 4.84 -0.05 2.22
CA SER A 110 5.29 1.28 1.80
C SER A 110 6.81 1.33 1.57
N LEU A 111 7.60 0.61 2.37
CA LEU A 111 9.05 0.51 2.19
C LEU A 111 9.43 -0.19 0.88
N LEU A 112 8.77 -1.31 0.53
CA LEU A 112 9.00 -1.99 -0.75
C LEU A 112 8.67 -1.08 -1.94
N ASP A 113 7.61 -0.31 -1.78
CA ASP A 113 7.19 0.69 -2.74
C ASP A 113 8.22 1.79 -2.93
N ILE A 114 8.69 2.39 -1.83
CA ILE A 114 9.72 3.43 -1.82
C ILE A 114 11.01 2.89 -2.43
N PHE A 115 11.46 1.70 -2.04
CA PHE A 115 12.65 1.06 -2.61
C PHE A 115 12.54 0.90 -4.12
N THR A 116 11.40 0.41 -4.61
CA THR A 116 11.13 0.27 -6.05
C THR A 116 11.15 1.63 -6.75
N MET A 117 10.53 2.65 -6.15
CA MET A 117 10.48 4.00 -6.72
C MET A 117 11.85 4.67 -6.77
N ILE A 118 12.70 4.48 -5.75
CA ILE A 118 14.08 4.97 -5.73
C ILE A 118 14.87 4.32 -6.87
N LYS A 119 14.79 2.99 -7.01
CA LYS A 119 15.43 2.25 -8.10
C LYS A 119 14.97 2.73 -9.49
N GLU A 120 13.69 3.08 -9.60
CA GLU A 120 13.07 3.60 -10.84
C GLU A 120 13.19 5.12 -11.01
N LYS A 121 13.85 5.84 -10.09
CA LYS A 121 13.93 7.32 -10.05
C LYS A 121 12.56 8.01 -10.22
N SER A 122 11.53 7.43 -9.64
CA SER A 122 10.13 7.87 -9.80
C SER A 122 9.49 8.36 -8.51
N LEU A 123 10.28 8.57 -7.45
CA LEU A 123 9.80 8.99 -6.13
C LEU A 123 9.01 10.31 -6.21
N GLN A 124 9.49 11.27 -7.02
CA GLN A 124 8.87 12.57 -7.22
C GLN A 124 7.46 12.52 -7.84
N ASN A 125 7.08 11.39 -8.44
CA ASN A 125 5.79 11.25 -9.11
C ASN A 125 4.67 10.82 -8.15
N ARG A 126 5.00 10.51 -6.89
CA ARG A 126 4.03 10.07 -5.89
C ARG A 126 3.68 11.20 -4.92
N GLU A 127 2.40 11.33 -4.62
CA GLU A 127 1.90 12.16 -3.53
C GLU A 127 1.86 11.30 -2.25
N PHE A 128 2.68 11.64 -1.27
CA PHE A 128 2.78 10.94 0.03
C PHE A 128 1.89 11.56 1.11
N PHE A 129 1.45 12.80 0.91
CA PHE A 129 0.73 13.59 1.89
C PHE A 129 -0.68 13.90 1.40
N LEU A 130 -1.68 13.42 2.14
CA LEU A 130 -3.09 13.68 1.89
C LEU A 130 -3.42 15.15 1.97
N ILE A 131 -2.89 15.85 2.97
CA ILE A 131 -3.18 17.28 3.17
C ILE A 131 -2.64 18.11 2.00
N SER A 132 -1.43 17.80 1.52
CA SER A 132 -0.82 18.47 0.36
C SER A 132 -1.64 18.28 -0.91
N TRP A 133 -2.15 17.07 -1.14
CA TRP A 133 -3.00 16.78 -2.29
C TRP A 133 -4.34 17.54 -2.23
N ILE A 134 -4.99 17.58 -1.05
CA ILE A 134 -6.24 18.33 -0.85
C ILE A 134 -6.02 19.82 -1.09
N ALA A 135 -4.94 20.39 -0.55
CA ALA A 135 -4.64 21.82 -0.71
C ALA A 135 -4.42 22.21 -2.18
N ARG A 136 -3.80 21.33 -2.98
CA ARG A 136 -3.54 21.58 -4.41
C ARG A 136 -4.80 21.52 -5.27
N ASN A 137 -5.77 20.65 -4.91
CA ASN A 137 -6.96 20.40 -5.71
C ASN A 137 -8.19 21.22 -5.27
N ARG A 138 -8.04 22.08 -4.26
CA ARG A 138 -9.08 23.02 -3.81
C ARG A 138 -9.04 24.37 -4.55
N ASN A 139 -7.95 24.65 -5.25
CA ASN A 139 -7.79 25.81 -6.14
C ASN A 139 -8.05 25.41 -7.60
#